data_AF-A0A2D6CWS7-F1
#
_entry.id   AF-A0A2D6CWS7-F1
#
_cell.length_a   1.000
_cell.length_b   1.000
_cell.length_c   1.000
_cell.angle_alpha   90.00
_cell.angle_beta   90.00
_cell.angle_gamma   90.00
#
_symmetry.space_group_name_H-M   'P 1'
#
loop_
_entity.id
_entity.type
_entity.pdbx_description
1 polymer ?
#
loop_
_entity_poly.entity_id
_entity_poly.type
_entity_poly.pdbx_seq_one_letter_code
_entity_poly.pdbx_strand_id
1 'polypeptide(L)'
;MGCDLSGLDLHASGLRGANLVAADLSDAVLRDADLTGANLERASLIGVKLHGANLDGVNLWRANLRNAQGLDQVRSLEYTNFFRTEGLSRSDREWIGRSNTTDLPDYGSFVDFFQTTGGVSMDEIRRVFTWLDHGYFRSMFGRRL
;
A
#
# COMPACT_ATOMS: atom_id res chain seq x y z
N MET A 1 12.38 -9.56 9.52
CA MET A 1 12.89 -8.33 10.18
C MET A 1 12.67 -7.20 9.20
N GLY A 2 12.12 -6.07 9.64
CA GLY A 2 12.00 -4.88 8.79
C GLY A 2 13.37 -4.28 8.51
N CYS A 3 13.55 -3.69 7.33
CA CYS A 3 14.76 -2.91 7.00
C CYS A 3 14.61 -1.46 7.45
N ASP A 4 15.72 -0.81 7.77
CA ASP A 4 15.78 0.62 8.06
C ASP A 4 16.10 1.40 6.77
N LEU A 5 15.14 2.21 6.35
CA LEU A 5 15.22 3.12 5.21
C LEU A 5 14.87 4.55 5.65
N SER A 6 14.92 4.82 6.95
CA SER A 6 14.51 6.10 7.52
C SER A 6 15.41 7.23 7.02
N GLY A 7 14.79 8.37 6.69
CA GLY A 7 15.47 9.57 6.19
C GLY A 7 16.15 9.45 4.82
N LEU A 8 16.10 8.29 4.16
CA LEU A 8 16.75 8.11 2.86
C LEU A 8 16.05 8.93 1.76
N ASP A 9 16.86 9.41 0.82
CA ASP A 9 16.35 9.94 -0.44
C ASP A 9 16.13 8.79 -1.42
N LEU A 10 14.85 8.46 -1.64
CA LEU A 10 14.36 7.42 -2.55
C LEU A 10 13.55 8.07 -3.70
N HIS A 11 13.85 9.33 -4.03
CA HIS A 11 13.20 10.06 -5.11
C HIS A 11 13.27 9.28 -6.43
N ALA A 12 12.12 9.13 -7.11
CA ALA A 12 11.95 8.40 -8.36
C ALA A 12 12.49 6.96 -8.34
N SER A 13 12.60 6.35 -7.15
CA SER A 13 13.04 4.97 -7.02
C SER A 13 11.99 3.99 -7.57
N GLY A 14 12.46 2.87 -8.12
CA GLY A 14 11.62 1.77 -8.56
C GLY A 14 11.51 0.72 -7.46
N LEU A 15 10.41 0.77 -6.69
CA LEU A 15 10.11 -0.13 -5.57
C LEU A 15 8.89 -1.03 -5.88
N ARG A 16 8.57 -1.20 -7.17
CA ARG A 16 7.48 -2.05 -7.65
C ARG A 16 7.59 -3.46 -7.09
N GLY A 17 6.54 -3.92 -6.41
CA GLY A 17 6.47 -5.24 -5.79
C GLY A 17 7.42 -5.46 -4.61
N ALA A 18 8.09 -4.42 -4.10
CA ALA A 18 9.05 -4.56 -3.01
C ALA A 18 8.37 -5.11 -1.74
N ASN A 19 9.05 -6.05 -1.07
CA ASN A 19 8.63 -6.53 0.24
C ASN A 19 9.29 -5.68 1.34
N LEU A 20 8.53 -4.74 1.89
CA LEU A 20 8.94 -3.78 2.92
C LEU A 20 8.12 -3.96 4.20
N VAL A 21 7.71 -5.20 4.49
CA VAL A 21 6.95 -5.54 5.69
C VAL A 21 7.72 -5.11 6.94
N ALA A 22 7.07 -4.32 7.79
CA ALA A 22 7.62 -3.75 9.01
C ALA A 22 8.88 -2.90 8.82
N ALA A 23 9.16 -2.43 7.60
CA ALA A 23 10.27 -1.51 7.34
C ALA A 23 10.05 -0.15 8.02
N ASP A 24 11.14 0.52 8.36
CA ASP A 24 11.12 1.91 8.80
C ASP A 24 11.44 2.82 7.62
N LEU A 25 10.44 3.58 7.16
CA LEU A 25 10.52 4.60 6.11
C LEU A 25 10.25 6.00 6.69
N SER A 26 10.40 6.16 8.00
CA SER A 26 10.15 7.44 8.67
C SER A 26 11.03 8.53 8.04
N ASP A 27 10.43 9.67 7.72
CA ASP A 27 11.07 10.83 7.08
C ASP A 27 11.73 10.57 5.72
N ALA A 28 11.52 9.40 5.10
CA ALA A 28 12.05 9.08 3.78
C ALA A 28 11.41 9.95 2.68
N VAL A 29 12.17 10.22 1.61
CA VAL A 29 11.71 10.97 0.44
C VAL A 29 11.35 9.99 -0.67
N LEU A 30 10.05 9.74 -0.88
CA LEU A 30 9.52 8.86 -1.93
C LEU A 30 8.82 9.65 -3.05
N ARG A 31 9.24 10.90 -3.26
CA ARG A 31 8.68 11.74 -4.32
C ARG A 31 8.89 11.07 -5.68
N ASP A 32 7.83 11.04 -6.49
CA ASP A 32 7.82 10.43 -7.82
C ASP A 32 8.22 8.94 -7.88
N ALA A 33 8.32 8.24 -6.75
CA ALA A 33 8.68 6.83 -6.68
C ALA A 33 7.56 5.91 -7.20
N ASP A 34 7.94 4.80 -7.82
CA ASP A 34 7.01 3.75 -8.22
C ASP A 34 6.95 2.67 -7.12
N LEU A 35 5.88 2.67 -6.34
CA LEU A 35 5.61 1.67 -5.31
C LEU A 35 4.57 0.64 -5.76
N THR A 36 4.22 0.56 -7.06
CA THR A 36 3.11 -0.30 -7.50
C THR A 36 3.25 -1.72 -6.96
N GLY A 37 2.25 -2.16 -6.20
CA GLY A 37 2.18 -3.48 -5.61
C GLY A 37 3.16 -3.76 -4.47
N ALA A 38 3.84 -2.76 -3.91
CA ALA A 38 4.72 -2.94 -2.78
C ALA A 38 3.95 -3.37 -1.52
N ASN A 39 4.56 -4.23 -0.70
CA ASN A 39 4.01 -4.62 0.59
C ASN A 39 4.64 -3.79 1.71
N LEU A 40 3.88 -2.84 2.26
CA LEU A 40 4.24 -1.98 3.39
C LEU A 40 3.45 -2.34 4.66
N GLU A 41 3.00 -3.58 4.78
CA GLU A 41 2.32 -4.06 5.98
C GLU A 41 3.16 -3.72 7.23
N ARG A 42 2.51 -3.08 8.21
CA ARG A 42 3.13 -2.70 9.50
C ARG A 42 4.35 -1.79 9.37
N ALA A 43 4.61 -1.19 8.21
CA ALA A 43 5.73 -0.26 8.02
C ALA A 43 5.48 1.05 8.77
N SER A 44 6.56 1.68 9.23
CA SER A 44 6.52 3.06 9.72
C SER A 44 6.77 4.01 8.54
N LEU A 45 5.80 4.85 8.22
CA LEU A 45 5.87 5.88 7.16
C LEU A 45 5.68 7.27 7.77
N ILE A 46 6.11 7.44 9.02
CA ILE A 46 5.91 8.69 9.76
C ILE A 46 6.69 9.81 9.07
N GLY A 47 6.06 10.90 8.68
CA GLY A 47 6.75 12.02 8.04
C GLY A 47 7.19 11.79 6.58
N VAL A 48 6.85 10.64 5.99
CA VAL A 48 7.26 10.29 4.62
C VAL A 48 6.74 11.32 3.60
N LYS A 49 7.50 11.56 2.52
CA LYS A 49 7.11 12.46 1.43
C LYS A 49 6.71 11.67 0.18
N LEU A 50 5.42 11.68 -0.18
CA LEU A 50 4.84 10.85 -1.25
C LEU A 50 4.43 11.61 -2.52
N HIS A 51 4.70 12.91 -2.62
CA HIS A 51 4.30 13.74 -3.76
C HIS A 51 4.68 13.09 -5.10
N GLY A 52 3.69 12.83 -5.96
CA GLY A 52 3.92 12.22 -7.27
C GLY A 52 4.23 10.72 -7.26
N ALA A 53 4.24 10.05 -6.10
CA ALA A 53 4.44 8.60 -6.04
C ALA A 53 3.28 7.84 -6.73
N ASN A 54 3.54 6.64 -7.22
CA ASN A 54 2.49 5.70 -7.60
C ASN A 54 2.27 4.67 -6.48
N LEU A 55 1.06 4.64 -5.91
CA LEU A 55 0.67 3.72 -4.84
C LEU A 55 -0.23 2.57 -5.29
N ASP A 56 -0.44 2.37 -6.60
CA ASP A 56 -1.36 1.35 -7.09
C ASP A 56 -1.09 -0.04 -6.49
N GLY A 57 -2.11 -0.66 -5.90
CA GLY A 57 -2.02 -1.98 -5.28
C GLY A 57 -1.12 -2.08 -4.05
N VAL A 58 -0.65 -0.96 -3.49
CA VAL A 58 0.20 -0.98 -2.29
C VAL A 58 -0.58 -1.52 -1.09
N ASN A 59 0.06 -2.36 -0.29
CA ASN A 59 -0.51 -2.84 0.97
C ASN A 59 -0.03 -2.01 2.17
N LEU A 60 -0.91 -1.18 2.74
CA LEU A 60 -0.65 -0.37 3.95
C LEU A 60 -1.32 -0.94 5.20
N TRP A 61 -1.67 -2.23 5.21
CA TRP A 61 -2.31 -2.85 6.36
C TRP A 61 -1.50 -2.64 7.64
N ARG A 62 -2.10 -1.99 8.65
CA ARG A 62 -1.45 -1.62 9.92
C ARG A 62 -0.19 -0.74 9.78
N ALA A 63 0.05 -0.15 8.62
CA ALA A 63 1.12 0.82 8.44
C ALA A 63 0.78 2.12 9.17
N ASN A 64 1.80 2.92 9.51
CA ASN A 64 1.63 4.20 10.19
C ASN A 64 2.01 5.38 9.28
N LEU A 65 1.01 6.12 8.80
CA LEU A 65 1.17 7.30 7.93
C LEU A 65 1.11 8.63 8.69
N ARG A 66 1.36 8.64 10.01
CA ARG A 66 1.29 9.88 10.79
C ARG A 66 2.22 10.94 10.21
N ASN A 67 1.69 12.13 9.92
CA ASN A 67 2.42 13.24 9.31
C ASN A 67 2.99 12.94 7.91
N ALA A 68 2.52 11.89 7.22
CA ALA A 68 2.85 11.69 5.82
C ALA A 68 2.41 12.92 4.99
N GLN A 69 3.19 13.26 3.98
CA GLN A 69 3.00 14.47 3.18
C GLN A 69 2.79 14.13 1.71
N GLY A 70 1.87 14.85 1.07
CA GLY A 70 1.59 14.71 -0.36
C GLY A 70 0.84 13.43 -0.72
N LEU A 71 0.14 12.82 0.23
CA LEU A 71 -0.75 11.69 -0.05
C LEU A 71 -1.86 12.11 -1.03
N ASP A 72 -2.40 13.31 -0.87
CA ASP A 72 -3.39 13.93 -1.78
C ASP A 72 -2.83 14.31 -3.16
N GLN A 73 -1.52 14.14 -3.35
CA GLN A 73 -0.76 14.51 -4.55
C GLN A 73 -0.04 13.30 -5.17
N VAL A 74 -0.35 12.08 -4.73
CA VAL A 74 0.12 10.88 -5.43
C VAL A 74 -0.50 10.81 -6.83
N ARG A 75 0.22 10.19 -7.76
CA ARG A 75 -0.25 10.03 -9.15
C ARG A 75 -1.46 9.11 -9.23
N SER A 76 -1.43 8.04 -8.44
CA SER A 76 -2.47 7.03 -8.38
C SER A 76 -2.35 6.25 -7.07
N LEU A 77 -3.47 5.67 -6.66
CA LEU A 77 -3.60 4.82 -5.48
C LEU A 77 -4.70 3.76 -5.69
N GLU A 78 -4.99 3.42 -6.95
CA GLU A 78 -5.99 2.42 -7.27
C GLU A 78 -5.66 1.11 -6.55
N TYR A 79 -6.66 0.45 -5.96
CA TYR A 79 -6.46 -0.84 -5.27
C TYR A 79 -5.52 -0.80 -4.04
N THR A 80 -5.16 0.38 -3.53
CA THR A 80 -4.34 0.50 -2.31
C THR A 80 -5.11 0.04 -1.08
N ASN A 81 -4.50 -0.83 -0.27
CA ASN A 81 -5.12 -1.31 0.96
C ASN A 81 -4.82 -0.39 2.15
N PHE A 82 -5.78 0.48 2.50
CA PHE A 82 -5.71 1.33 3.69
C PHE A 82 -6.37 0.72 4.95
N PHE A 83 -6.74 -0.57 4.92
CA PHE A 83 -7.40 -1.22 6.04
C PHE A 83 -6.51 -1.19 7.29
N ARG A 84 -7.03 -0.70 8.41
CA ARG A 84 -6.27 -0.55 9.68
C ARG A 84 -5.02 0.34 9.56
N THR A 85 -4.85 1.13 8.51
CA THR A 85 -3.76 2.11 8.44
C THR A 85 -3.96 3.19 9.49
N GLU A 86 -2.88 3.51 10.21
CA GLU A 86 -2.84 4.47 11.30
C GLU A 86 -2.32 5.83 10.81
N GLY A 87 -2.57 6.89 11.58
CA GLY A 87 -1.98 8.20 11.32
C GLY A 87 -2.60 9.02 10.17
N LEU A 88 -3.57 8.47 9.43
CA LEU A 88 -4.34 9.21 8.42
C LEU A 88 -5.16 10.34 9.06
N SER A 89 -4.96 11.56 8.56
CA SER A 89 -5.74 12.73 8.94
C SER A 89 -7.18 12.66 8.41
N ARG A 90 -8.02 13.59 8.87
CA ARG A 90 -9.39 13.70 8.36
C ARG A 90 -9.41 14.01 6.85
N SER A 91 -8.55 14.93 6.40
CA SER A 91 -8.41 15.28 4.99
C SER A 91 -7.93 14.10 4.15
N ASP A 92 -6.99 13.29 4.66
CA ASP A 92 -6.54 12.09 3.95
C ASP A 92 -7.70 11.12 3.73
N ARG A 93 -8.49 10.86 4.77
CA ARG A 93 -9.67 9.98 4.70
C ARG A 93 -10.74 10.50 3.74
N GLU A 94 -10.98 11.81 3.75
CA GLU A 94 -11.92 12.45 2.81
C GLU A 94 -11.43 12.37 1.37
N TRP A 95 -10.13 12.55 1.13
CA TRP A 95 -9.53 12.44 -0.19
C TRP A 95 -9.49 11.00 -0.69
N ILE A 96 -9.14 10.03 0.16
CA ILE A 96 -9.24 8.58 -0.15
C ILE A 96 -10.70 8.23 -0.51
N GLY A 97 -11.67 8.68 0.28
CA GLY A 97 -13.09 8.40 0.01
C GLY A 97 -13.60 8.98 -1.31
N ARG A 98 -12.96 10.03 -1.85
CA ARG A 98 -13.32 10.67 -3.13
C ARG A 98 -12.56 10.10 -4.32
N SER A 99 -11.37 9.55 -4.12
CA SER A 99 -10.48 9.14 -5.20
C SER A 99 -10.91 7.84 -5.90
N ASN A 100 -12.17 7.43 -5.71
CA ASN A 100 -12.77 6.21 -6.26
C ASN A 100 -11.89 4.97 -6.05
N THR A 101 -11.06 5.02 -5.01
CA THR A 101 -10.20 3.92 -4.59
C THR A 101 -11.17 2.84 -4.20
N THR A 102 -11.26 1.81 -5.00
CA THR A 102 -11.96 0.61 -4.57
C THR A 102 -11.12 0.11 -3.41
N ASP A 103 -11.48 0.49 -2.19
CA ASP A 103 -11.18 -0.23 -0.96
C ASP A 103 -11.44 -1.67 -1.37
N LEU A 104 -10.37 -2.45 -1.63
CA LEU A 104 -10.41 -3.67 -2.46
C LEU A 104 -11.73 -4.39 -2.23
N PRO A 105 -12.70 -4.33 -3.18
CA PRO A 105 -14.10 -4.59 -2.87
C PRO A 105 -14.28 -6.04 -2.44
N ASP A 106 -13.32 -6.87 -2.83
CA ASP A 106 -13.13 -8.25 -2.46
C ASP A 106 -11.72 -8.73 -2.85
N TYR A 107 -11.38 -9.90 -2.30
CA TYR A 107 -10.16 -10.65 -2.55
C TYR A 107 -9.87 -10.91 -4.05
N GLY A 108 -10.91 -11.09 -4.87
CA GLY A 108 -10.77 -11.41 -6.29
C GLY A 108 -10.20 -10.24 -7.08
N SER A 109 -10.73 -9.03 -6.86
CA SER A 109 -10.25 -7.81 -7.53
C SER A 109 -8.78 -7.51 -7.24
N PHE A 110 -8.32 -7.81 -6.02
CA PHE A 110 -6.91 -7.70 -5.65
C PHE A 110 -6.03 -8.67 -6.45
N VAL A 111 -6.40 -9.95 -6.47
CA VAL A 111 -5.65 -10.99 -7.18
C VAL A 111 -5.61 -10.70 -8.68
N ASP A 112 -6.73 -10.27 -9.26
CA ASP A 112 -6.83 -9.91 -10.68
C ASP A 112 -5.87 -8.78 -11.04
N PHE A 113 -5.77 -7.72 -10.23
CA PHE A 113 -4.82 -6.63 -10.50
C PHE A 113 -3.37 -7.13 -10.60
N PHE A 114 -2.92 -7.95 -9.65
CA PHE A 114 -1.54 -8.45 -9.65
C PHE A 114 -1.29 -9.46 -10.77
N GLN A 115 -2.26 -10.28 -11.13
CA GLN A 115 -2.12 -11.26 -12.22
C GLN A 115 -2.19 -10.59 -13.60
N THR A 116 -3.15 -9.69 -13.81
CA THR A 116 -3.44 -9.11 -15.13
C THR A 116 -2.55 -7.92 -15.45
N THR A 117 -2.35 -7.00 -14.50
CA THR A 117 -1.53 -5.79 -14.67
C THR A 117 -0.08 -6.02 -14.28
N GLY A 118 0.14 -6.89 -13.29
CA GLY A 118 1.48 -7.17 -12.76
C GLY A 118 2.19 -8.37 -13.40
N GLY A 119 1.45 -9.30 -14.03
CA GLY A 119 2.00 -10.59 -14.45
C GLY A 119 2.48 -11.47 -13.28
N VAL A 120 2.05 -11.17 -12.05
CA VAL A 120 2.52 -11.81 -10.84
C VAL A 120 1.71 -13.09 -10.59
N SER A 121 2.39 -14.20 -10.33
CA SER A 121 1.74 -15.49 -10.10
C SER A 121 0.96 -15.53 -8.77
N MET A 122 -0.06 -16.38 -8.67
CA MET A 122 -0.82 -16.54 -7.42
C MET A 122 0.05 -16.98 -6.24
N ASP A 123 1.08 -17.79 -6.50
CA ASP A 123 2.02 -18.23 -5.45
C ASP A 123 2.87 -17.07 -4.94
N GLU A 124 3.25 -16.15 -5.82
CA GLU A 124 3.99 -14.95 -5.46
C GLU A 124 3.11 -13.94 -4.72
N ILE A 125 1.85 -13.78 -5.16
CA ILE A 125 0.83 -13.00 -4.45
C ILE A 125 0.63 -13.53 -3.02
N ARG A 126 0.50 -14.85 -2.83
CA ARG A 126 0.36 -15.45 -1.48
C ARG A 126 1.62 -15.34 -0.64
N ARG A 127 2.80 -15.40 -1.26
CA ARG A 127 4.09 -15.20 -0.57
C ARG A 127 4.25 -13.78 -0.07
N VAL A 128 3.87 -12.80 -0.88
CA VAL A 128 4.02 -11.39 -0.55
C VAL A 128 2.90 -10.93 0.37
N PHE A 129 1.65 -11.29 0.10
CA PHE A 129 0.47 -10.86 0.85
C PHE A 129 -0.07 -12.01 1.72
N THR A 130 0.70 -12.37 2.75
CA THR A 130 0.39 -13.50 3.65
C THR A 130 -0.94 -13.36 4.39
N TRP A 131 -1.48 -12.14 4.50
CA TRP A 131 -2.80 -11.86 5.06
C TRP A 131 -3.98 -12.34 4.17
N LEU A 132 -3.73 -12.70 2.91
CA LEU A 132 -4.73 -13.32 2.02
C LEU A 132 -5.24 -14.67 2.53
N ASP A 133 -4.41 -15.39 3.30
CA ASP A 133 -4.77 -16.69 3.88
C ASP A 133 -5.36 -16.56 5.30
N HIS A 134 -5.38 -15.36 5.88
CA HIS A 134 -6.04 -15.14 7.16
C HIS A 134 -7.56 -15.24 7.00
N GLY A 135 -8.19 -16.16 7.73
CA GLY A 135 -9.63 -16.47 7.64
C GLY A 135 -10.58 -15.29 7.79
N TYR A 136 -10.11 -14.17 8.36
CA TYR A 136 -10.87 -12.92 8.46
C TYR A 136 -11.18 -12.30 7.08
N PHE A 137 -10.22 -12.29 6.15
CA PHE A 137 -10.40 -11.70 4.82
C PHE A 137 -11.35 -12.55 3.95
N ARG A 138 -11.18 -13.88 3.98
CA ARG A 138 -12.14 -14.84 3.39
C ARG A 138 -13.54 -14.71 3.97
N SER A 139 -13.70 -14.41 5.26
CA SER A 139 -15.03 -14.25 5.87
C SER A 139 -15.71 -12.92 5.54
N MET A 140 -14.94 -11.84 5.35
CA MET A 140 -15.45 -10.49 5.10
C MET A 140 -15.84 -10.29 3.64
N PHE A 141 -15.14 -10.96 2.72
CA PHE A 141 -15.34 -10.84 1.27
C PHE A 141 -15.85 -12.12 0.60
N GLY A 142 -15.79 -13.28 1.27
CA GLY A 142 -16.21 -14.59 0.73
C GLY A 142 -17.69 -14.92 0.86
N ARG A 143 -18.57 -13.93 1.09
CA ARG A 143 -20.02 -14.10 0.92
C ARG A 143 -20.58 -13.07 -0.04
N ARG A 144 -20.26 -13.24 -1.32
CA ARG A 144 -21.15 -12.88 -2.43
C ARG A 144 -20.80 -13.79 -3.61
N LEU A 145 -21.39 -14.98 -3.59
CA LEU A 145 -21.90 -15.61 -4.81
C LEU A 145 -23.34 -15.14 -4.98
#